data_AF-A0A0D2P3S3-F1
#
_entry.id   AF-A0A0D2P3S3-F1
#
_cell.length_a   1.000
_cell.length_b   1.000
_cell.length_c   1.000
_cell.angle_alpha   90.00
_cell.angle_beta   90.00
_cell.angle_gamma   90.00
#
_symmetry.space_group_name_H-M   'P 1'
#
loop_
_entity.id
_entity.type
_entity.pdbx_description
1 polymer ?
#
loop_
_entity_poly.entity_id
_entity_poly.type
_entity_poly.pdbx_seq_one_letter_code
_entity_poly.pdbx_strand_id
1 'polypeptide(L)'
;DCCMAHLLSNQEDFAQQESMLEHLIREAGHECIFLPKFHCELNPIEMYWGWAKFRYREVPKKTFADAKDAAVTYLNQCPPEVIRRFINRSRRFMSAYHKGLTGKAAAWAVRKQSKHRVVTERAMMSIEAVLN
;
A
#
# COMPACT_ATOMS: atom_id res chain seq x y z
N ASP A 1 -22.41 -6.27 -22.56
CA ASP A 1 -21.71 -6.56 -23.82
C ASP A 1 -21.64 -5.35 -24.73
N CYS A 2 -20.64 -4.49 -24.55
CA CYS A 2 -20.28 -3.51 -25.57
C CYS A 2 -18.89 -2.92 -25.29
N CYS A 3 -17.85 -3.63 -25.73
CA CYS A 3 -16.86 -3.06 -26.65
C CYS A 3 -15.95 -4.17 -27.17
N MET A 4 -15.67 -4.16 -28.47
CA MET A 4 -14.65 -5.03 -29.09
C MET A 4 -13.32 -4.96 -28.32
N ALA A 5 -13.00 -3.81 -27.72
CA ALA A 5 -11.82 -3.62 -26.91
C ALA A 5 -11.77 -4.52 -25.66
N HIS A 6 -12.89 -4.82 -24.99
CA HIS A 6 -12.90 -5.73 -23.85
C HIS A 6 -12.69 -7.19 -24.28
N LEU A 7 -13.30 -7.60 -25.40
CA LEU A 7 -13.09 -8.93 -25.97
C LEU A 7 -11.66 -9.12 -26.45
N LEU A 8 -11.07 -8.09 -27.08
CA LEU A 8 -9.68 -8.06 -27.51
C LEU A 8 -8.73 -8.05 -26.31
N SER A 9 -8.98 -7.26 -25.26
CA SER A 9 -8.11 -7.23 -24.07
C SER A 9 -8.06 -8.55 -23.31
N ASN A 10 -9.07 -9.41 -23.51
CA ASN A 10 -9.14 -10.74 -22.89
C ASN A 10 -8.49 -11.83 -23.77
N GLN A 11 -8.06 -11.54 -25.00
CA GLN A 11 -7.27 -12.48 -25.80
C GLN A 11 -5.87 -12.62 -25.19
N GLU A 12 -5.28 -13.80 -25.35
CA GLU A 12 -4.01 -14.14 -24.68
C GLU A 12 -2.85 -13.24 -25.09
N ASP A 13 -2.76 -12.88 -26.37
CA ASP A 13 -1.72 -12.00 -26.90
C ASP A 13 -1.76 -10.60 -26.28
N PHE A 14 -2.95 -10.01 -26.14
CA PHE A 14 -3.12 -8.72 -25.47
C PHE A 14 -2.99 -8.81 -23.96
N ALA A 15 -3.47 -9.89 -23.33
CA ALA A 15 -3.41 -10.07 -21.89
C ALA A 15 -1.98 -10.33 -21.39
N GLN A 16 -1.16 -10.98 -22.20
CA GLN A 16 0.25 -11.27 -21.90
C GLN A 16 1.21 -10.18 -22.40
N GLN A 17 0.71 -9.21 -23.18
CA GLN A 17 1.54 -8.12 -23.68
C GLN A 17 2.04 -7.27 -22.52
N GLU A 18 3.36 -7.25 -22.35
CA GLU A 18 4.03 -6.38 -21.40
C GLU A 18 3.82 -4.91 -21.79
N SER A 19 3.48 -4.07 -20.81
CA SER A 19 3.26 -2.65 -21.08
C SER A 19 4.58 -1.93 -21.38
N MET A 20 4.53 -0.86 -22.18
CA MET A 20 5.73 -0.04 -22.45
C MET A 20 6.41 0.47 -21.17
N LEU A 21 5.62 0.79 -20.14
CA LEU A 21 6.15 1.23 -18.85
C LEU A 21 6.85 0.10 -18.10
N GLU A 22 6.29 -1.11 -18.17
CA GLU A 22 6.88 -2.30 -17.54
C GLU A 22 8.22 -2.66 -18.21
N HIS A 23 8.27 -2.62 -19.54
CA HIS A 23 9.52 -2.76 -20.30
C HIS A 23 10.56 -1.73 -19.86
N LEU A 24 10.21 -0.45 -19.82
CA LEU A 24 11.11 0.63 -19.40
C LEU A 24 11.66 0.42 -17.97
N ILE A 25 10.81 -0.01 -17.04
CA ILE A 25 11.19 -0.29 -15.65
C ILE A 25 12.16 -1.48 -15.58
N ARG A 26 11.89 -2.55 -16.34
CA ARG A 26 12.74 -3.74 -16.39
C ARG A 26 14.08 -3.47 -17.06
N GLU A 27 14.12 -2.72 -18.15
CA GLU A 27 15.35 -2.29 -18.82
C GLU A 27 16.25 -1.45 -17.90
N ALA A 28 15.66 -0.67 -16.99
CA ALA A 28 16.39 0.05 -15.95
C ALA A 28 16.88 -0.84 -14.79
N GLY A 29 16.59 -2.15 -14.81
CA GLY A 29 16.99 -3.10 -13.76
C GLY A 29 16.08 -3.12 -12.54
N HIS A 30 14.84 -2.64 -12.65
CA HIS A 30 13.87 -2.59 -11.57
C HIS A 30 12.73 -3.62 -11.74
N GLU A 31 12.10 -3.99 -10.63
CA GLU A 31 10.89 -4.81 -10.63
C GLU A 31 9.62 -3.95 -10.68
N CYS A 32 8.69 -4.29 -11.56
CA CYS A 32 7.37 -3.68 -11.60
C CYS A 32 6.41 -4.43 -10.66
N ILE A 33 6.02 -3.80 -9.56
CA ILE A 33 5.11 -4.37 -8.56
C ILE A 33 3.68 -3.87 -8.83
N PHE A 34 2.78 -4.79 -9.20
CA PHE A 34 1.36 -4.49 -9.34
C PHE A 34 0.63 -4.66 -8.01
N LEU A 35 -0.06 -3.61 -7.59
CA LEU A 35 -0.85 -3.61 -6.36
C LEU A 35 -2.33 -3.87 -6.66
N PRO A 36 -3.03 -4.65 -5.82
CA PRO A 36 -4.46 -4.87 -5.97
C PRO A 36 -5.27 -3.57 -5.94
N LYS A 37 -6.27 -3.45 -6.81
CA LYS A 37 -7.17 -2.29 -6.84
C LYS A 37 -7.95 -2.18 -5.52
N PHE A 38 -8.15 -0.95 -5.04
CA PHE A 38 -8.90 -0.64 -3.81
C PHE A 38 -8.31 -1.17 -2.50
N HIS A 39 -7.04 -1.57 -2.50
CA HIS A 39 -6.31 -2.04 -1.32
C HIS A 39 -5.20 -1.08 -0.93
N CYS A 40 -5.56 0.15 -0.52
CA CYS A 40 -4.58 1.20 -0.21
C CYS A 40 -3.66 0.84 0.97
N GLU A 41 -4.11 -0.04 1.87
CA GLU A 41 -3.31 -0.60 2.97
C GLU A 41 -2.13 -1.47 2.49
N LEU A 42 -2.18 -1.98 1.26
CA LEU A 42 -1.10 -2.73 0.62
C LEU A 42 -0.07 -1.83 -0.05
N ASN A 43 -0.33 -0.52 -0.16
CA ASN A 43 0.57 0.46 -0.75
C ASN A 43 1.28 1.29 0.33
N PRO A 44 2.58 1.04 0.62
CA PRO A 44 3.28 1.77 1.68
C PRO A 44 3.38 3.28 1.47
N ILE A 45 3.29 3.75 0.22
CA ILE A 45 3.38 5.18 -0.11
C ILE A 45 2.22 5.99 0.50
N GLU A 46 1.04 5.38 0.68
CA GLU A 46 -0.12 6.03 1.29
C GLU A 46 0.16 6.41 2.75
N MET A 47 0.85 5.53 3.48
CA MET A 47 1.27 5.80 4.86
C MET A 47 2.36 6.86 4.92
N TYR A 48 3.28 6.86 3.95
CA TYR A 48 4.33 7.86 3.83
C TYR A 48 3.73 9.26 3.55
N TRP A 49 2.80 9.37 2.60
CA TRP A 49 2.06 10.62 2.35
C TRP A 49 1.27 11.06 3.58
N GLY A 50 0.62 10.13 4.28
CA GLY A 50 -0.06 10.42 5.54
C GLY A 50 0.87 11.03 6.59
N TRP A 51 2.07 10.47 6.77
CA TRP A 51 3.08 10.99 7.68
C TRP A 51 3.60 12.36 7.27
N ALA A 52 3.99 12.53 6.01
CA ALA A 52 4.50 13.80 5.49
C ALA A 52 3.46 14.91 5.58
N LYS A 53 2.20 14.59 5.23
CA LYS A 53 1.07 15.53 5.30
C LYS A 53 0.73 15.92 6.74
N PHE A 54 0.85 15.00 7.70
CA PHE A 54 0.66 15.30 9.11
C PHE A 54 1.67 16.36 9.57
N ARG A 55 2.97 16.12 9.34
CA ARG A 55 4.05 17.05 9.71
C ARG A 55 3.96 18.38 8.97
N TYR A 56 3.64 18.32 7.67
CA TYR A 56 3.36 19.49 6.86
C TYR A 56 2.28 20.36 7.50
N ARG A 57 1.19 19.79 8.01
CA ARG A 57 0.08 20.59 8.61
C ARG A 57 0.44 21.27 9.94
N GLU A 58 1.50 20.84 10.63
CA GLU A 58 1.89 21.39 11.93
C GLU A 58 2.57 22.76 11.82
N VAL A 59 3.12 23.11 10.66
CA VAL A 59 3.81 24.40 10.48
C VAL A 59 2.93 25.44 9.79
N PRO A 60 2.99 26.72 10.18
CA PRO A 60 2.36 27.79 9.42
C PRO A 60 3.11 28.02 8.09
N LYS A 61 2.36 28.37 7.03
CA LYS A 61 2.91 28.75 5.71
C LYS A 61 2.22 30.04 5.32
N LYS A 62 2.97 31.10 5.05
CA LYS A 62 2.40 32.42 4.69
C LYS A 62 2.33 32.58 3.18
N THR A 63 3.28 32.00 2.46
CA THR A 63 3.38 32.07 1.00
C THR A 63 3.30 30.67 0.37
N PHE A 64 3.10 30.65 -0.95
CA PHE A 64 3.19 29.42 -1.71
C PHE A 64 4.61 28.84 -1.75
N ALA A 65 5.64 29.69 -1.69
CA ALA A 65 7.03 29.25 -1.59
C ALA A 65 7.26 28.50 -0.27
N ASP A 66 6.80 29.06 0.86
CA ASP A 66 6.86 28.41 2.17
C ASP A 66 6.16 27.04 2.15
N ALA A 67 5.05 26.94 1.40
CA ALA A 67 4.33 25.69 1.25
C ALA A 67 5.12 24.65 0.44
N LYS A 68 5.75 25.05 -0.66
CA LYS A 68 6.63 24.15 -1.43
C LYS A 68 7.82 23.68 -0.59
N ASP A 69 8.47 24.59 0.12
CA ASP A 69 9.64 24.30 0.94
C ASP A 69 9.27 23.37 2.10
N ALA A 70 8.14 23.61 2.76
CA ALA A 70 7.62 22.72 3.81
C ALA A 70 7.30 21.33 3.26
N ALA A 71 6.73 21.22 2.05
CA ALA A 71 6.46 19.92 1.44
C ALA A 71 7.75 19.14 1.19
N VAL A 72 8.74 19.74 0.53
CA VAL A 72 10.05 19.09 0.28
C VAL A 72 10.73 18.72 1.58
N THR A 73 10.72 19.62 2.56
CA THR A 73 11.31 19.40 3.89
C THR A 73 10.74 18.14 4.54
N TYR A 74 9.40 18.03 4.63
CA TYR A 74 8.80 16.88 5.31
C TYR A 74 8.80 15.60 4.49
N LEU A 75 8.92 15.66 3.17
CA LEU A 75 9.18 14.45 2.38
C LEU A 75 10.56 13.89 2.71
N ASN A 76 11.59 14.73 2.80
CA ASN A 76 12.95 14.30 3.09
C ASN A 76 13.20 13.94 4.56
N GLN A 77 12.29 14.29 5.47
CA GLN A 77 12.46 14.05 6.92
C GLN A 77 11.88 12.73 7.42
N CYS A 78 11.18 11.94 6.60
CA CYS A 78 10.59 10.70 7.08
C CYS A 78 11.68 9.71 7.51
N PRO A 79 11.74 9.31 8.80
CA PRO A 79 12.83 8.47 9.26
C PRO A 79 12.77 7.06 8.63
N PRO A 80 13.92 6.46 8.26
CA PRO A 80 13.95 5.12 7.65
C PRO A 80 13.25 4.04 8.49
N GLU A 81 13.33 4.12 9.81
CA GLU A 81 12.63 3.20 10.71
C GLU A 81 11.10 3.32 10.64
N VAL A 82 10.60 4.53 10.37
CA VAL A 82 9.17 4.78 10.14
C VAL A 82 8.75 4.19 8.79
N ILE A 83 9.55 4.39 7.74
CA ILE A 83 9.34 3.77 6.42
C ILE A 83 9.28 2.24 6.53
N ARG A 84 10.23 1.63 7.26
CA ARG A 84 10.22 0.18 7.53
C ARG A 84 8.95 -0.28 8.24
N ARG A 85 8.40 0.51 9.17
CA ARG A 85 7.13 0.20 9.84
C ARG A 85 5.94 0.21 8.87
N PHE A 86 5.94 1.10 7.87
CA PHE A 86 4.92 1.13 6.82
C PHE A 86 4.95 -0.14 5.97
N ILE A 87 6.14 -0.54 5.48
CA ILE A 87 6.32 -1.78 4.73
C ILE A 87 5.87 -2.99 5.56
N ASN A 88 6.27 -3.07 6.84
CA ASN A 88 5.85 -4.14 7.73
C ASN A 88 4.33 -4.16 7.98
N ARG A 89 3.67 -2.99 7.98
CA ARG A 89 2.21 -2.92 8.09
C ARG A 89 1.53 -3.48 6.85
N SER A 90 1.96 -3.11 5.65
CA SER A 90 1.43 -3.70 4.40
C SER A 90 1.68 -5.20 4.34
N ARG A 91 2.85 -5.69 4.78
CA ARG A 91 3.14 -7.14 4.90
C ARG A 91 2.19 -7.88 5.83
N ARG A 92 1.82 -7.28 6.97
CA ARG A 92 0.82 -7.87 7.87
C ARG A 92 -0.57 -7.92 7.23
N PHE A 93 -0.97 -6.88 6.49
CA PHE A 93 -2.22 -6.91 5.74
C PHE A 93 -2.21 -8.00 4.66
N MET A 94 -1.13 -8.13 3.89
CA MET A 94 -0.96 -9.24 2.94
C MET A 94 -1.10 -10.59 3.63
N SER A 95 -0.48 -10.77 4.80
CA SER A 95 -0.61 -11.99 5.59
C SER A 95 -2.04 -12.25 6.08
N ALA A 96 -2.77 -11.22 6.49
CA ALA A 96 -4.18 -11.37 6.89
C ALA A 96 -5.06 -11.78 5.71
N TYR A 97 -4.87 -11.17 4.54
CA TYR A 97 -5.62 -11.49 3.33
C TYR A 97 -5.33 -12.91 2.83
N HIS A 98 -4.07 -13.35 2.85
CA HIS A 98 -3.70 -14.74 2.50
C HIS A 98 -4.35 -15.78 3.42
N LYS A 99 -4.78 -15.37 4.63
CA LYS A 99 -5.48 -16.21 5.59
C LYS A 99 -6.99 -16.05 5.54
N GLY A 100 -7.52 -15.34 4.54
CA GLY A 100 -8.96 -15.17 4.32
C GLY A 100 -9.62 -14.04 5.13
N LEU A 101 -8.89 -13.28 5.96
CA LEU A 101 -9.48 -12.12 6.64
C LEU A 101 -9.69 -10.99 5.66
N THR A 102 -10.80 -10.26 5.79
CA THR A 102 -11.10 -9.09 4.96
C THR A 102 -11.57 -7.90 5.80
N GLY A 103 -11.59 -6.70 5.19
CA GLY A 103 -12.16 -5.49 5.77
C GLY A 103 -11.77 -5.23 7.24
N LYS A 104 -12.78 -5.08 8.10
CA LYS A 104 -12.60 -4.76 9.53
C LYS A 104 -11.87 -5.88 10.31
N ALA A 105 -12.08 -7.14 9.92
CA ALA A 105 -11.43 -8.28 10.56
C ALA A 105 -9.91 -8.24 10.34
N ALA A 106 -9.48 -8.02 9.09
CA ALA A 106 -8.07 -7.84 8.75
C ALA A 106 -7.45 -6.65 9.50
N ALA A 107 -8.14 -5.50 9.50
CA ALA A 107 -7.66 -4.31 10.20
C ALA A 107 -7.50 -4.53 11.72
N TRP A 108 -8.43 -5.25 12.35
CA TRP A 108 -8.34 -5.62 13.76
C TRP A 108 -7.16 -6.55 14.03
N ALA A 109 -6.97 -7.58 13.19
CA ALA A 109 -5.87 -8.54 13.31
C ALA A 109 -4.51 -7.86 13.23
N VAL A 110 -4.32 -7.01 12.22
CA VAL A 110 -3.09 -6.25 12.00
C VAL A 110 -2.79 -5.32 13.17
N ARG A 111 -3.81 -4.69 13.76
CA ARG A 111 -3.66 -3.84 14.94
C ARG A 111 -3.22 -4.63 16.17
N LYS A 112 -3.85 -5.79 16.40
CA LYS A 112 -3.51 -6.68 17.54
C LYS A 112 -2.10 -7.25 17.40
N GLN A 113 -1.67 -7.55 16.17
CA GLN A 113 -0.37 -8.17 15.85
C GLN A 113 0.70 -7.14 15.46
N SER A 114 0.61 -5.89 15.93
CA SER A 114 1.51 -4.80 15.55
C SER A 114 3.00 -5.05 15.88
N LYS A 115 3.28 -5.88 16.88
CA LYS A 115 4.63 -6.31 17.29
C LYS A 115 5.19 -7.46 16.44
N HIS A 116 4.35 -8.13 15.64
CA HIS A 116 4.75 -9.25 14.80
C HIS A 116 4.84 -8.82 13.33
N ARG A 117 5.53 -9.62 12.51
CA ARG A 117 5.62 -9.37 11.05
C ARG A 117 4.47 -10.02 10.27
N VAL A 118 3.79 -10.99 10.88
CA VAL A 118 2.75 -11.84 10.27
C VAL A 118 1.61 -11.99 11.28
N VAL A 119 0.38 -12.15 10.81
CA VAL A 119 -0.76 -12.46 11.70
C VAL A 119 -0.66 -13.93 12.11
N THR A 120 -0.63 -14.24 13.41
CA THR A 120 -0.47 -15.61 13.91
C THR A 120 -1.80 -16.40 13.84
N GLU A 121 -1.74 -17.72 13.71
CA GLU A 121 -2.94 -18.60 13.72
C GLU A 121 -3.77 -18.42 15.00
N ARG A 122 -3.11 -18.24 16.15
CA ARG A 122 -3.80 -17.96 17.41
C ARG A 122 -4.60 -16.66 17.37
N ALA A 123 -4.11 -15.64 16.66
CA ALA A 123 -4.83 -14.40 16.47
C ALA A 123 -6.03 -14.57 15.52
N MET A 124 -5.90 -15.44 14.51
CA MET A 124 -6.99 -15.80 13.59
C MET A 124 -8.16 -16.44 14.35
N MET A 125 -7.91 -17.45 15.19
CA MET A 125 -8.95 -18.13 15.96
C MET A 125 -9.70 -17.18 16.92
N SER A 126 -9.00 -16.18 17.47
CA SER A 126 -9.64 -15.18 18.34
C SER A 126 -10.57 -14.21 17.61
N ILE A 127 -10.46 -14.12 16.28
CA ILE A 127 -11.30 -13.25 15.45
C ILE A 127 -12.59 -13.95 15.07
N GLU A 128 -12.52 -15.23 14.69
CA GLU A 128 -13.71 -16.05 14.41
C GLU A 128 -14.65 -16.12 15.61
N ALA A 129 -14.09 -16.23 16.83
CA ALA A 129 -14.87 -16.22 18.06
C ALA A 129 -15.52 -14.86 18.43
N VAL A 130 -15.13 -13.76 17.76
CA VAL A 130 -15.67 -12.40 18.00
C VAL A 130 -16.60 -11.95 16.87
N LEU A 131 -16.49 -12.57 15.69
CA LEU A 131 -17.30 -12.25 14.51
C LEU A 131 -18.47 -13.22 14.28
N ASN A 132 -18.44 -14.40 14.91
CA ASN A 132 -19.57 -15.31 15.05
C ASN A 132 -20.28 -15.09 16.40
#